data_AF-A1DYJ8-F1
#
_entry.id   AF-A1DYJ8-F1
#
_cell.length_a   1.000
_cell.length_b   1.000
_cell.length_c   1.000
_cell.angle_alpha   90.00
_cell.angle_beta   90.00
_cell.angle_gamma   90.00
#
_symmetry.space_group_name_H-M   'P 1'
#
loop_
_entity.id
_entity.type
_entity.pdbx_description
1 polymer ?
#
loop_
_entity_poly.entity_id
_entity_poly.type
_entity_poly.pdbx_seq_one_letter_code
_entity_poly.pdbx_strand_id
1 'polypeptide(L)'
;GRHEWLIAPLLLQGSASPDARILLAQPLDIASLIQACPDLLRQSDTVEWDEAQGTLKAWRRMRIGQLTVSVQPLAKPSEEELHQAMLNGIRDKGLSVLNWTPEAEQFRLRLHCAAKWLPEYDWPAVDEASLLATLENWLLPHMTGVQSLRSLKSLNVTQA
;
A
#
# COMPACT_ATOMS: atom_id res chain seq x y z
N GLY A 1 7.36 -17.95 -32.74
CA GLY A 1 7.59 -16.50 -32.61
C GLY A 1 7.78 -16.15 -31.16
N ARG A 2 8.19 -14.92 -30.84
CA ARG A 2 8.12 -14.39 -29.46
C ARG A 2 6.69 -13.92 -29.23
N HIS A 3 6.07 -14.39 -28.14
CA HIS A 3 4.73 -13.98 -27.71
C HIS A 3 4.84 -13.45 -26.29
N GLU A 4 4.15 -12.34 -26.01
CA GLU A 4 4.15 -11.72 -24.69
C GLU A 4 3.28 -12.52 -23.69
N TRP A 5 2.13 -13.01 -24.15
CA TRP A 5 1.16 -13.73 -23.33
C TRP A 5 1.06 -15.19 -23.74
N LEU A 6 1.08 -16.07 -22.75
CA LEU A 6 1.00 -17.52 -22.91
C LEU A 6 0.05 -18.10 -21.86
N ILE A 7 -0.64 -19.18 -22.22
CA ILE A 7 -1.22 -20.11 -21.24
C ILE A 7 -0.26 -21.30 -21.17
N ALA A 8 0.31 -21.56 -20.00
CA ALA A 8 1.29 -22.63 -19.77
C ALA A 8 0.71 -23.71 -18.84
N PRO A 9 -0.06 -24.68 -19.37
CA PRO A 9 -0.73 -25.68 -18.54
C PRO A 9 0.24 -26.74 -17.97
N LEU A 10 1.44 -26.91 -18.57
CA LEU A 10 2.44 -27.86 -18.11
C LEU A 10 3.73 -27.16 -17.70
N LEU A 11 3.97 -27.17 -16.39
CA LEU A 11 5.12 -26.58 -15.73
C LEU A 11 5.92 -27.66 -15.00
N LEU A 12 7.24 -27.50 -14.95
CA LEU A 12 8.13 -28.31 -14.13
C LEU A 12 8.74 -27.43 -13.04
N GLN A 13 8.27 -27.59 -11.81
CA GLN A 13 8.75 -26.85 -10.65
C GLN A 13 9.70 -27.71 -9.81
N GLY A 14 10.84 -27.14 -9.40
CA GLY A 14 11.75 -27.76 -8.43
C GLY A 14 11.26 -27.57 -6.99
N SER A 15 11.85 -28.29 -6.03
CA SER A 15 11.45 -28.22 -4.62
C SER A 15 12.00 -27.02 -3.83
N ALA A 16 12.95 -26.28 -4.40
CA ALA A 16 13.71 -25.24 -3.68
C ALA A 16 13.26 -23.79 -3.96
N SER A 17 12.50 -23.55 -5.04
CA SER A 17 12.08 -22.21 -5.48
C SER A 17 10.64 -22.23 -6.02
N PRO A 18 9.88 -21.12 -5.92
CA PRO A 18 8.62 -20.95 -6.63
C PRO A 18 8.76 -20.93 -8.16
N ASP A 19 9.98 -20.85 -8.71
CA ASP A 19 10.21 -20.81 -10.16
C ASP A 19 9.96 -22.17 -10.83
N ALA A 20 9.34 -22.14 -12.01
CA ALA A 20 9.04 -23.32 -12.81
C ALA A 20 9.43 -23.15 -14.28
N ARG A 21 9.87 -24.24 -14.91
CA ARG A 21 10.14 -24.29 -16.35
C ARG A 21 8.86 -24.60 -17.12
N ILE A 22 8.55 -23.81 -18.14
CA ILE A 22 7.44 -24.08 -19.08
C ILE A 22 7.83 -25.28 -19.95
N LEU A 23 7.02 -26.35 -19.92
CA LEU A 23 7.17 -27.53 -20.79
C LEU A 23 6.21 -27.51 -21.98
N LEU A 24 5.00 -26.97 -21.78
CA LEU A 24 4.00 -26.77 -22.83
C LEU A 24 3.31 -25.43 -22.61
N ALA A 25 3.15 -24.66 -23.68
CA ALA A 25 2.42 -23.41 -23.67
C ALA A 25 1.74 -23.14 -25.01
N GLN A 26 0.66 -22.37 -24.96
CA GLN A 26 -0.05 -21.87 -26.13
C GLN A 26 0.02 -20.34 -26.14
N PRO A 27 0.37 -19.71 -27.28
CA PRO A 27 0.30 -18.27 -27.42
C PRO A 27 -1.13 -17.77 -27.31
N LEU A 28 -1.28 -16.63 -26.66
CA LEU A 28 -2.56 -16.01 -26.36
C LEU A 28 -2.54 -14.54 -26.80
N ASP A 29 -3.63 -14.10 -27.42
CA ASP A 29 -3.96 -12.69 -27.47
C ASP A 29 -4.74 -12.30 -26.21
N ILE A 30 -4.17 -11.38 -25.42
CA ILE A 30 -4.73 -10.98 -24.14
C ILE A 30 -6.08 -10.27 -24.30
N ALA A 31 -6.28 -9.51 -25.38
CA ALA A 31 -7.54 -8.84 -25.66
C ALA A 31 -8.66 -9.85 -25.92
N SER A 32 -8.39 -10.86 -26.75
CA SER A 32 -9.31 -11.97 -27.01
C SER A 32 -9.66 -12.76 -25.74
N LEU A 33 -8.70 -13.02 -24.84
CA LEU A 33 -8.98 -13.69 -23.56
C LEU A 33 -9.92 -12.86 -22.69
N ILE A 34 -9.65 -11.57 -22.53
CA ILE A 34 -10.45 -10.67 -21.70
C ILE A 34 -11.87 -10.56 -22.24
N GLN A 35 -12.04 -10.53 -23.57
CA GLN A 35 -13.36 -10.50 -24.20
C GLN A 35 -14.14 -11.80 -23.95
N ALA A 36 -13.48 -12.95 -24.02
CA ALA A 36 -14.11 -14.25 -23.80
C ALA A 36 -14.36 -14.57 -22.31
N CYS A 37 -13.52 -14.06 -21.42
CA CYS A 37 -13.52 -14.34 -19.98
C CYS A 37 -13.33 -13.05 -19.17
N PRO A 38 -14.32 -12.15 -19.14
CA PRO A 38 -14.20 -10.85 -18.49
C PRO A 38 -13.93 -10.96 -16.98
N ASP A 39 -14.42 -12.01 -16.32
CA ASP A 39 -14.28 -12.23 -14.88
C ASP A 39 -12.83 -12.50 -14.43
N LEU A 40 -11.93 -12.86 -15.36
CA LEU A 40 -10.50 -12.98 -15.07
C LEU A 40 -9.85 -11.63 -14.80
N LEU A 41 -10.39 -10.56 -15.39
CA LEU A 41 -9.84 -9.23 -15.29
C LEU A 41 -10.40 -8.54 -14.05
N ARG A 42 -9.51 -8.22 -13.11
CA ARG A 42 -9.84 -7.45 -11.91
C ARG A 42 -9.28 -6.06 -12.02
N GLN A 43 -10.12 -5.08 -11.69
CA GLN A 43 -9.68 -3.72 -11.50
C GLN A 43 -9.17 -3.54 -10.07
N SER A 44 -8.03 -2.87 -9.92
CA SER A 44 -7.52 -2.40 -8.65
C SER A 44 -7.08 -0.97 -8.82
N ASP A 45 -7.72 -0.07 -8.08
CA ASP A 45 -7.25 1.30 -7.97
C ASP A 45 -6.16 1.35 -6.89
N THR A 46 -5.04 1.97 -7.20
CA THR A 46 -3.88 2.05 -6.31
C THR A 46 -3.38 3.47 -6.37
N VAL A 47 -3.32 4.13 -5.22
CA VAL A 47 -2.64 5.40 -5.10
C VAL A 47 -1.25 5.12 -4.55
N GLU A 48 -0.23 5.68 -5.20
CA GLU A 48 1.18 5.49 -4.85
C GLU A 48 1.83 6.85 -4.59
N TRP A 49 2.78 6.85 -3.66
CA TRP A 49 3.62 8.01 -3.37
C TRP A 49 4.66 8.17 -4.49
N ASP A 50 4.60 9.27 -5.24
CA ASP A 50 5.67 9.66 -6.17
C ASP A 50 6.71 10.49 -5.43
N GLU A 51 7.84 9.88 -5.10
CA GLU A 51 8.94 10.55 -4.40
C GLU A 51 9.58 11.65 -5.23
N ALA A 52 9.70 11.45 -6.55
CA ALA A 52 10.36 12.41 -7.44
C ALA A 52 9.56 13.71 -7.53
N GLN A 53 8.24 13.62 -7.44
CA GLN A 53 7.33 14.76 -7.53
C GLN A 53 6.79 15.22 -6.17
N GLY A 54 6.96 14.44 -5.10
CA GLY A 54 6.33 14.70 -3.80
C GLY A 54 4.80 14.76 -3.88
N THR A 55 4.19 14.01 -4.83
CA THR A 55 2.74 13.96 -5.03
C THR A 55 2.20 12.54 -4.91
N LEU A 56 0.89 12.40 -4.73
CA LEU A 56 0.21 11.12 -4.83
C LEU A 56 -0.21 10.90 -6.28
N LYS A 57 0.18 9.77 -6.86
CA LYS A 57 -0.28 9.35 -8.18
C LYS A 57 -1.27 8.22 -8.02
N ALA A 58 -2.47 8.45 -8.52
CA ALA A 58 -3.51 7.44 -8.58
C ALA A 58 -3.42 6.68 -9.90
N TRP A 59 -3.41 5.35 -9.82
CA TRP A 59 -3.36 4.45 -10.95
C TRP A 59 -4.51 3.47 -10.87
N ARG A 60 -5.20 3.27 -11.98
CA ARG A 60 -6.07 2.12 -12.18
C ARG A 60 -5.27 1.01 -12.84
N ARG A 61 -5.17 -0.13 -12.17
CA ARG A 61 -4.50 -1.34 -12.68
C ARG A 61 -5.56 -2.37 -13.06
N MET A 62 -5.47 -2.88 -14.28
CA MET A 62 -6.22 -4.06 -14.69
C MET A 62 -5.30 -5.28 -14.54
N ARG A 63 -5.72 -6.28 -13.76
CA ARG A 63 -4.89 -7.43 -13.41
C ARG A 63 -5.59 -8.76 -13.70
N ILE A 64 -4.83 -9.76 -14.10
CA ILE A 64 -5.25 -11.17 -14.11
C ILE A 64 -4.42 -11.90 -13.06
N GLY A 65 -5.07 -12.25 -11.95
CA GLY A 65 -4.34 -12.74 -10.77
C GLY A 65 -3.33 -11.69 -10.28
N GLN A 66 -2.04 -12.04 -10.30
CA GLN A 66 -0.96 -11.13 -9.92
C GLN A 66 -0.37 -10.34 -11.10
N LEU A 67 -0.72 -10.68 -12.34
CA LEU A 67 -0.16 -10.06 -13.55
C LEU A 67 -0.90 -8.76 -13.89
N THR A 68 -0.16 -7.66 -14.04
CA THR A 68 -0.72 -6.38 -14.49
C THR A 68 -0.81 -6.37 -16.01
N VAL A 69 -2.03 -6.25 -16.54
CA VAL A 69 -2.32 -6.19 -17.98
C VAL A 69 -2.20 -4.75 -18.49
N SER A 70 -2.76 -3.79 -17.75
CA SER A 70 -2.67 -2.38 -18.10
C SER A 70 -2.69 -1.49 -16.87
N VAL A 71 -2.11 -0.30 -17.01
CA VAL A 71 -2.06 0.74 -16.00
C VAL A 71 -2.52 2.04 -16.64
N GLN A 72 -3.47 2.73 -16.01
CA GLN A 72 -3.99 4.02 -16.46
C GLN A 72 -3.96 5.03 -15.30
N PRO A 73 -3.65 6.31 -15.54
CA PRO A 73 -3.81 7.34 -14.52
C PRO A 73 -5.29 7.43 -14.09
N LEU A 74 -5.55 7.42 -12.80
CA LEU A 74 -6.88 7.63 -12.25
C LEU A 74 -7.09 9.13 -12.01
N ALA A 75 -8.08 9.72 -12.67
CA ALA A 75 -8.25 11.18 -12.70
C ALA A 75 -8.56 11.79 -11.32
N LYS A 76 -9.24 11.05 -10.43
CA LYS A 76 -9.47 11.40 -9.02
C LYS A 76 -9.83 10.13 -8.23
N PRO A 77 -8.97 9.65 -7.31
CA PRO A 77 -9.36 8.61 -6.36
C PRO A 77 -10.41 9.15 -5.37
N SER A 78 -11.20 8.26 -4.78
CA SER A 78 -12.01 8.62 -3.61
C SER A 78 -11.12 8.99 -2.41
N GLU A 79 -11.67 9.71 -1.43
CA GLU A 79 -10.93 10.09 -0.22
C GLU A 79 -10.46 8.85 0.57
N GLU A 80 -11.28 7.80 0.62
CA GLU A 80 -10.94 6.54 1.28
C GLU A 80 -9.77 5.82 0.61
N GLU A 81 -9.79 5.69 -0.72
CA GLU A 81 -8.68 5.09 -1.49
C GLU A 81 -7.39 5.91 -1.34
N LEU A 82 -7.52 7.24 -1.29
CA LEU A 82 -6.40 8.14 -1.10
C LEU A 82 -5.77 7.96 0.29
N HIS A 83 -6.58 7.93 1.35
CA HIS A 83 -6.11 7.72 2.71
C HIS A 83 -5.46 6.34 2.88
N GLN A 84 -6.10 5.29 2.38
CA GLN A 84 -5.54 3.93 2.47
C GLN A 84 -4.16 3.84 1.80
N ALA A 85 -3.99 4.49 0.67
CA ALA A 85 -2.70 4.57 0.01
C ALA A 85 -1.66 5.42 0.72
N MET A 86 -2.07 6.53 1.35
CA MET A 86 -1.18 7.27 2.24
C MET A 86 -0.72 6.38 3.40
N LEU A 87 -1.61 5.61 4.02
CA LEU A 87 -1.25 4.66 5.08
C LEU A 87 -0.27 3.60 4.60
N ASN A 88 -0.49 3.02 3.42
CA ASN A 88 0.45 2.07 2.81
C ASN A 88 1.80 2.73 2.50
N GLY A 89 1.80 3.95 1.99
CA GLY A 89 3.03 4.73 1.78
C GLY A 89 3.79 5.00 3.08
N ILE A 90 3.08 5.28 4.18
CA ILE A 90 3.67 5.43 5.52
C ILE A 90 4.27 4.10 6.00
N ARG A 91 3.63 2.95 5.73
CA ARG A 91 4.20 1.62 6.05
C ARG A 91 5.50 1.35 5.31
N ASP A 92 5.55 1.68 4.03
CA ASP A 92 6.73 1.43 3.20
C ASP A 92 7.90 2.37 3.52
N LYS A 93 7.61 3.61 3.95
CA LYS A 93 8.61 4.65 4.22
C LYS A 93 8.94 4.83 5.71
N GLY A 94 8.15 4.23 6.59
CA GLY A 94 8.24 4.41 8.04
C GLY A 94 7.61 5.71 8.53
N LEU A 95 7.57 5.90 9.85
CA LEU A 95 6.90 7.04 10.49
C LEU A 95 7.56 8.40 10.20
N SER A 96 8.77 8.40 9.67
CA SER A 96 9.55 9.61 9.36
C SER A 96 8.89 10.54 8.33
N VAL A 97 7.91 10.05 7.57
CA VAL A 97 7.15 10.86 6.61
C VAL A 97 6.15 11.82 7.28
N LEU A 98 5.78 11.53 8.53
CA LEU A 98 4.92 12.38 9.35
C LEU A 98 5.72 13.49 10.03
N ASN A 99 5.02 14.52 10.49
CA ASN A 99 5.65 15.66 11.17
C ASN A 99 5.82 15.41 12.67
N TRP A 100 6.91 14.71 13.02
CA TRP A 100 7.33 14.51 14.40
C TRP A 100 8.00 15.78 14.96
N THR A 101 7.21 16.63 15.59
CA THR A 101 7.77 17.77 16.33
C THR A 101 8.48 17.29 17.60
N PRO A 102 9.37 18.10 18.20
CA PRO A 102 10.00 17.75 19.47
C PRO A 102 8.98 17.42 20.58
N GLU A 103 7.82 18.10 20.58
CA GLU A 103 6.73 17.84 21.52
C GLU A 103 6.06 16.48 21.28
N ALA A 104 5.83 16.11 20.02
CA ALA A 104 5.26 14.81 19.65
C ALA A 104 6.18 13.66 20.08
N GLU A 105 7.49 13.78 19.81
CA GLU A 105 8.46 12.77 20.22
C GLU A 105 8.55 12.67 21.74
N GLN A 106 8.54 13.80 22.46
CA GLN A 106 8.50 13.80 23.92
C GLN A 106 7.23 13.13 24.45
N PHE A 107 6.08 13.37 23.84
CA PHE A 107 4.83 12.72 24.22
C PHE A 107 4.90 11.20 24.03
N ARG A 108 5.41 10.75 22.86
CA ARG A 108 5.65 9.33 22.57
C ARG A 108 6.58 8.68 23.59
N LEU A 109 7.69 9.34 23.92
CA LEU A 109 8.63 8.86 24.93
C LEU A 109 8.01 8.77 26.33
N ARG A 110 7.17 9.74 26.70
CA ARG A 110 6.43 9.71 27.97
C ARG A 110 5.46 8.55 28.04
N LEU A 111 4.72 8.24 26.96
CA LEU A 111 3.84 7.06 26.89
C LEU A 111 4.64 5.76 27.03
N HIS A 112 5.79 5.67 26.36
CA HIS A 112 6.67 4.50 26.48
C HIS A 112 7.22 4.30 27.90
N CYS A 113 7.59 5.40 28.58
CA CYS A 113 8.00 5.35 29.98
C CYS A 113 6.83 5.01 30.91
N ALA A 114 5.65 5.56 30.67
CA ALA A 114 4.45 5.28 31.46
C ALA A 114 4.07 3.79 31.41
N ALA A 115 4.11 3.19 30.21
CA ALA A 115 3.91 1.74 30.05
C ALA A 115 4.88 0.87 30.87
N LYS A 116 6.10 1.36 31.11
CA LYS A 116 7.13 0.66 31.90
C LYS A 116 7.03 0.93 33.41
N TRP A 117 6.70 2.15 33.80
CA TRP A 117 6.73 2.59 35.19
C TRP A 117 5.39 2.45 35.90
N LEU A 118 4.29 2.45 35.14
CA LEU A 118 2.91 2.35 35.63
C LEU A 118 2.16 1.22 34.89
N PRO A 119 2.64 -0.03 34.96
CA PRO A 119 2.07 -1.17 34.21
C PRO A 119 0.65 -1.55 34.64
N GLU A 120 0.15 -1.00 35.75
CA GLU A 120 -1.21 -1.20 36.23
C GLU A 120 -2.30 -0.50 35.39
N TYR A 121 -1.92 0.36 34.43
CA TYR A 121 -2.84 0.99 33.48
C TYR A 121 -2.62 0.48 32.05
N ASP A 122 -3.67 0.51 31.24
CA ASP A 122 -3.65 0.08 29.83
C ASP A 122 -3.06 1.15 28.90
N TRP A 123 -1.74 1.32 28.92
CA TRP A 123 -1.05 2.24 28.03
C TRP A 123 -0.97 1.69 26.59
N PRO A 124 -1.15 2.52 25.56
CA PRO A 124 -1.00 2.08 24.17
C PRO A 124 0.47 1.76 23.84
N ALA A 125 0.68 0.77 22.96
CA ALA A 125 2.00 0.49 22.41
C ALA A 125 2.39 1.55 21.38
N VAL A 126 3.49 2.25 21.63
CA VAL A 126 3.96 3.41 20.83
C VAL A 126 5.33 3.20 20.17
N ASP A 127 5.80 1.95 20.13
CA ASP A 127 6.94 1.58 19.29
C ASP A 127 6.56 1.69 17.80
N GLU A 128 7.59 1.82 16.95
CA GLU A 128 7.38 2.06 15.53
C GLU A 128 6.56 0.97 14.84
N ALA A 129 6.78 -0.30 15.19
CA ALA A 129 6.04 -1.41 14.57
C ALA A 129 4.56 -1.36 14.96
N SER A 130 4.26 -1.13 16.24
CA SER A 130 2.88 -0.99 16.73
C SER A 130 2.15 0.19 16.10
N LEU A 131 2.81 1.34 15.97
CA LEU A 131 2.22 2.53 15.35
C LEU A 131 1.95 2.34 13.85
N LEU A 132 2.86 1.68 13.11
CA LEU A 132 2.66 1.35 11.69
C LEU A 132 1.56 0.30 11.47
N ALA A 133 1.42 -0.65 12.40
CA ALA A 133 0.37 -1.68 12.35
C ALA A 133 -1.02 -1.12 12.66
N THR A 134 -1.12 -0.02 13.40
CA THR A 134 -2.39 0.55 13.89
C THR A 134 -2.74 1.91 13.29
N LEU A 135 -2.13 2.28 12.16
CA LEU A 135 -2.37 3.56 11.47
C LEU A 135 -3.85 3.86 11.23
N GLU A 136 -4.66 2.84 10.89
CA GLU A 136 -6.11 2.99 10.68
C GLU A 136 -6.86 3.39 11.96
N ASN A 137 -6.28 3.13 13.13
CA ASN A 137 -6.93 3.41 14.41
C ASN A 137 -6.58 4.79 14.95
N TRP A 138 -5.30 5.18 14.89
CA TRP A 138 -4.83 6.43 15.51
C TRP A 138 -4.65 7.57 14.50
N LEU A 139 -4.18 7.28 13.28
CA LEU A 139 -3.89 8.34 12.30
C LEU A 139 -5.09 8.65 11.40
N LEU A 140 -5.75 7.62 10.86
CA LEU A 140 -6.83 7.77 9.89
C LEU A 140 -7.98 8.69 10.35
N PRO A 141 -8.44 8.66 11.63
CA PRO A 141 -9.48 9.58 12.09
C PRO A 141 -9.10 11.06 11.99
N HIS A 142 -7.81 11.36 11.94
CA HIS A 142 -7.27 12.73 11.85
C HIS A 142 -6.95 13.14 10.41
N MET A 143 -7.13 12.26 9.43
CA MET A 143 -6.81 12.52 8.02
C MET A 143 -7.94 13.20 7.24
N THR A 144 -9.06 13.56 7.86
CA THR A 144 -10.18 14.21 7.15
C THR A 144 -9.72 15.46 6.38
N GLY A 145 -9.97 15.49 5.06
CA GLY A 145 -9.56 16.59 4.20
C GLY A 145 -8.08 16.58 3.77
N VAL A 146 -7.31 15.56 4.14
CA VAL A 146 -5.91 15.40 3.69
C VAL A 146 -5.90 14.85 2.27
N GLN A 147 -5.53 15.69 1.30
CA GLN A 147 -5.55 15.32 -0.13
C GLN A 147 -4.16 15.21 -0.77
N SER A 148 -3.11 15.51 -0.02
CA SER A 148 -1.74 15.57 -0.53
C SER A 148 -0.73 15.22 0.55
N LEU A 149 0.51 14.95 0.11
CA LEU A 149 1.63 14.69 1.00
C LEU A 149 2.02 15.92 1.83
N ARG A 150 1.79 17.10 1.26
CA ARG A 150 1.97 18.37 1.98
C ARG A 150 0.98 18.49 3.13
N SER A 151 -0.30 18.18 2.90
CA SER A 151 -1.31 18.18 3.97
C SER A 151 -1.08 17.06 4.98
N LEU A 152 -0.53 15.92 4.57
CA LEU A 152 -0.15 14.84 5.49
C LEU A 152 0.94 15.33 6.46
N LYS A 153 1.94 16.06 5.97
CA LYS A 153 2.98 16.68 6.81
C LYS A 153 2.46 17.82 7.69
N SER A 154 1.26 18.35 7.45
CA SER A 154 0.66 19.34 8.35
C SER A 154 -0.15 18.72 9.49
N LEU A 155 -0.34 17.40 9.50
CA LEU A 155 -1.03 16.72 10.60
C LEU A 155 -0.25 16.88 11.90
N ASN A 156 -0.99 17.21 12.95
CA ASN A 156 -0.45 17.24 14.31
C ASN A 156 -0.52 15.84 14.90
N VAL A 157 0.58 15.10 14.77
CA VAL A 157 0.69 13.72 15.29
C VAL A 157 0.61 13.62 16.82
N THR A 158 0.70 14.72 17.55
CA THR A 158 0.51 14.72 19.02
C THR A 158 -0.97 14.62 19.40
N GLN A 159 -1.87 15.06 18.51
CA GLN A 159 -3.32 15.05 18.73
C GLN A 159 -4.00 13.81 18.13
N ALA A 160 -3.26 13.03 17.35
CA ALA A 160 -3.66 11.73 16.82
C ALA A 160 -3.31 10.64 17.83
#